data_AF-A0A6P2ZVF2-F1
#
_entry.id   AF-A0A6P2ZVF2-F1
#
_cell.length_a   1.000
_cell.length_b   1.000
_cell.length_c   1.000
_cell.angle_alpha   90.00
_cell.angle_beta   90.00
_cell.angle_gamma   90.00
#
_symmetry.space_group_name_H-M   'P 1'
#
loop_
_entity.id
_entity.type
_entity.pdbx_description
1 polymer ?
#
loop_
_entity_poly.entity_id
_entity_poly.type
_entity_poly.pdbx_seq_one_letter_code
_entity_poly.pdbx_strand_id
1 'polypeptide(L)'
;MALAIALVLIIVLAVGFHFASPWWITPIASNWVRMDDMLTITLVITGAFFIAINLFIVVALVRYRHRSGHRAAYEPHNRKLEWWLIGLTVVGVAALLAPGLFVYADYIRPPRNVLQMEVLGQQWQWRFRFAGPGGKLGTTDVRYISNDNPFGLNPADPNGRDNYLIENPEVHLPLNRPIQVLTRSRDVLHDFYVPPFRARMNMVPGMVTTFWFTPTKAGRYDILCAQLCGIGHSGMRGVVVVEDEAAFSRWLAQQTTFAQQQMAHVQAAPASAGGSAQALANLGKTLAAAKGCVACHTVDGSPLVGPTWKGLYGKTETMADGSTAKVDEAYLRAFIRNPTARVVKGFSPIMPHFDLSEQELTALVAYIKAQGAPPPASTAAQP
;
A
#
# COMPACT_ATOMS: atom_id res chain seq x y z
N MET A 1 0.34 -2.85 49.79
CA MET A 1 -0.85 -3.66 49.46
C MET A 1 -1.58 -3.13 48.23
N ALA A 2 -1.87 -1.83 48.14
CA ALA A 2 -2.47 -1.23 46.93
C ALA A 2 -1.77 -1.63 45.62
N LEU A 3 -0.43 -1.58 45.58
CA LEU A 3 0.34 -1.97 44.40
C LEU A 3 0.16 -3.46 44.02
N ALA A 4 0.14 -4.37 45.00
CA ALA A 4 -0.07 -5.80 44.73
C ALA A 4 -1.47 -6.06 44.15
N ILE A 5 -2.49 -5.38 44.70
CA ILE A 5 -3.86 -5.44 44.17
C ILE A 5 -3.91 -4.88 42.76
N ALA A 6 -3.27 -3.73 42.50
CA ALA A 6 -3.21 -3.12 41.18
C ALA A 6 -2.57 -4.05 40.14
N LEU A 7 -1.47 -4.73 40.49
CA LEU A 7 -0.82 -5.70 39.60
C LEU A 7 -1.72 -6.89 39.28
N VAL A 8 -2.42 -7.44 40.28
CA VAL A 8 -3.41 -8.52 40.03
C VAL A 8 -4.52 -8.04 39.11
N LEU A 9 -5.05 -6.83 39.33
CA LEU A 9 -6.06 -6.25 38.45
C LEU A 9 -5.53 -6.06 37.03
N ILE A 10 -4.30 -5.58 36.85
CA ILE A 10 -3.68 -5.43 35.53
C ILE A 10 -3.59 -6.80 34.82
N ILE A 11 -3.17 -7.85 35.51
CA ILE A 11 -3.12 -9.20 34.94
C ILE A 11 -4.51 -9.64 34.50
N VAL A 12 -5.51 -9.56 35.39
CA VAL A 12 -6.87 -10.02 35.11
C VAL A 12 -7.49 -9.23 33.96
N LEU A 13 -7.33 -7.90 33.95
CA LEU A 13 -7.87 -7.04 32.91
C LEU A 13 -7.17 -7.26 31.57
N ALA A 14 -5.83 -7.40 31.54
CA ALA A 14 -5.10 -7.63 30.29
C ALA A 14 -5.43 -8.99 29.68
N VAL A 15 -5.45 -10.06 30.49
CA VAL A 15 -5.80 -11.41 30.03
C VAL A 15 -7.27 -11.48 29.63
N GLY A 16 -8.17 -10.91 30.43
CA GLY A 16 -9.59 -10.82 30.11
C GLY A 16 -9.84 -10.04 28.82
N PHE A 17 -9.16 -8.90 28.64
CA PHE A 17 -9.24 -8.11 27.41
C PHE A 17 -8.75 -8.90 26.20
N HIS A 18 -7.66 -9.66 26.30
CA HIS A 18 -7.17 -10.49 25.19
C HIS A 18 -8.25 -11.47 24.68
N PHE A 19 -8.97 -12.14 25.57
CA PHE A 19 -10.03 -13.09 25.18
C PHE A 19 -11.34 -12.42 24.79
N ALA A 20 -11.63 -11.23 25.32
CA ALA A 20 -12.85 -10.49 25.01
C ALA A 20 -12.73 -9.58 23.76
N SER A 21 -11.50 -9.25 23.36
CA SER A 21 -11.23 -8.29 22.29
C SER A 21 -11.40 -8.92 20.90
N PRO A 22 -12.05 -8.24 19.94
CA PRO A 22 -12.17 -8.71 18.56
C PRO A 22 -10.92 -8.45 17.70
N TRP A 23 -9.79 -8.03 18.29
CA TRP A 23 -8.60 -7.58 17.57
C TRP A 23 -7.74 -8.77 17.11
N TRP A 24 -8.32 -9.57 16.22
CA TRP A 24 -7.67 -10.73 15.62
C TRP A 24 -7.00 -10.36 14.32
N ILE A 25 -5.98 -11.14 13.98
CA ILE A 25 -5.27 -11.01 12.71
C ILE A 25 -6.27 -11.30 11.57
N THR A 26 -6.18 -10.55 10.47
CA THR A 26 -7.01 -10.81 9.29
C THR A 26 -6.84 -12.26 8.81
N PRO A 27 -7.87 -12.95 8.31
CA PRO A 27 -7.72 -14.33 7.83
C PRO A 27 -6.61 -14.43 6.79
N ILE A 28 -5.70 -15.40 6.96
CA ILE A 28 -4.60 -15.59 6.04
C ILE A 28 -5.10 -16.04 4.66
N ALA A 29 -4.47 -15.52 3.60
CA ALA A 29 -4.80 -15.80 2.20
C ALA A 29 -3.54 -16.16 1.37
N SER A 30 -2.46 -16.60 2.03
CA SER A 30 -1.22 -17.04 1.40
C SER A 30 -0.60 -18.27 2.08
N ASN A 31 0.52 -18.75 1.54
CA ASN A 31 1.33 -19.83 2.10
C ASN A 31 2.07 -19.49 3.42
N TRP A 32 2.04 -18.24 3.88
CA TRP A 32 2.84 -17.77 5.01
C TRP A 32 2.21 -18.00 6.39
N VAL A 33 1.51 -19.13 6.57
CA VAL A 33 0.87 -19.53 7.85
C VAL A 33 1.88 -19.50 9.01
N ARG A 34 3.13 -19.86 8.73
CA ARG A 34 4.24 -19.84 9.69
C ARG A 34 4.43 -18.46 10.35
N MET A 35 4.06 -17.36 9.69
CA MET A 35 4.12 -16.01 10.28
C MET A 35 3.09 -15.84 11.40
N ASP A 36 1.86 -16.32 11.20
CA ASP A 36 0.80 -16.26 12.20
C ASP A 36 1.09 -17.21 13.36
N ASP A 37 1.68 -18.39 13.09
CA ASP A 37 2.15 -19.31 14.12
C ASP A 37 3.21 -18.67 15.02
N MET A 38 4.21 -17.98 14.43
CA MET A 38 5.25 -17.29 15.20
C MET A 38 4.70 -16.15 16.05
N LEU A 39 3.73 -15.37 15.53
CA LEU A 39 3.04 -14.35 16.31
C LEU A 39 2.29 -14.97 17.49
N THR A 40 1.59 -16.08 17.27
CA THR A 40 0.83 -16.80 18.29
C THR A 40 1.76 -17.36 19.37
N ILE A 41 2.84 -18.04 18.98
CA ILE A 41 3.84 -18.58 19.91
C ILE A 41 4.46 -17.46 20.75
N THR A 42 4.84 -16.35 20.10
CA THR A 42 5.40 -15.17 20.79
C THR A 42 4.41 -14.62 21.82
N LEU A 43 3.13 -14.47 21.44
CA LEU A 43 2.09 -13.97 22.31
C LEU A 43 1.87 -14.88 23.52
N VAL A 44 1.80 -16.20 23.32
CA VAL A 44 1.60 -17.17 24.40
C VAL A 44 2.79 -17.16 25.36
N ILE A 45 4.02 -17.22 24.84
CA ILE A 45 5.23 -17.23 25.68
C ILE A 45 5.35 -15.92 26.46
N THR A 46 5.26 -14.77 25.79
CA THR A 46 5.36 -13.46 26.46
C THR A 46 4.23 -13.22 27.44
N GLY A 47 3.01 -13.66 27.12
CA GLY A 47 1.85 -13.64 28.02
C GLY A 47 2.07 -14.48 29.27
N ALA A 48 2.61 -15.70 29.13
CA ALA A 48 2.93 -16.57 30.27
C ALA A 48 3.99 -15.94 31.18
N PHE A 49 5.08 -15.39 30.61
CA PHE A 49 6.11 -14.68 31.38
C PHE A 49 5.57 -13.41 32.03
N PHE A 50 4.71 -12.65 31.34
CA PHE A 50 4.03 -11.49 31.89
C PHE A 50 3.24 -11.87 33.15
N ILE A 51 2.44 -12.93 33.10
CA ILE A 51 1.68 -13.42 34.27
C ILE A 51 2.63 -13.86 35.38
N ALA A 52 3.62 -14.71 35.06
CA ALA A 52 4.54 -15.28 36.04
C ALA A 52 5.35 -14.21 36.78
N ILE A 53 5.92 -13.23 36.06
CA ILE A 53 6.72 -12.15 36.64
C ILE A 53 5.85 -11.25 37.51
N ASN A 54 4.65 -10.87 37.04
CA ASN A 54 3.77 -10.02 37.83
C ASN A 54 3.27 -10.74 39.10
N LEU A 55 2.91 -12.03 39.01
CA LEU A 55 2.54 -12.81 40.20
C LEU A 55 3.71 -12.99 41.16
N PHE A 56 4.94 -13.18 40.66
CA PHE A 56 6.13 -13.22 41.49
C PHE A 56 6.32 -11.89 42.26
N ILE A 57 6.16 -10.74 41.59
CA ILE A 57 6.22 -9.42 42.24
C ILE A 57 5.11 -9.28 43.29
N VAL A 58 3.88 -9.71 42.98
CA VAL A 58 2.75 -9.70 43.94
C VAL A 58 3.09 -10.53 45.18
N VAL A 59 3.60 -11.75 45.01
CA VAL A 59 4.03 -12.62 46.10
C VAL A 59 5.13 -11.93 46.92
N ALA A 60 6.13 -11.34 46.27
CA ALA A 60 7.22 -10.63 46.95
C ALA A 60 6.70 -9.45 47.77
N LEU A 61 5.81 -8.62 47.21
CA LEU A 61 5.21 -7.48 47.90
C LEU A 61 4.36 -7.89 49.11
N VAL A 62 3.67 -9.03 49.03
CA VAL A 62 2.85 -9.53 50.13
C VAL A 62 3.71 -10.20 51.21
N ARG A 63 4.64 -11.07 50.80
CA ARG A 63 5.47 -11.89 51.68
C ARG A 63 6.56 -11.10 52.40
N TYR A 64 7.14 -10.10 51.74
CA TYR A 64 8.22 -9.24 52.24
C TYR A 64 7.76 -7.81 52.53
N ARG A 65 6.44 -7.59 52.67
CA ARG A 65 5.86 -6.35 53.20
C ARG A 65 6.56 -5.96 54.50
N HIS A 66 6.91 -4.67 54.64
CA HIS A 66 7.46 -4.11 55.87
C HIS A 66 6.59 -4.43 57.09
N ARG A 67 7.22 -4.92 58.17
CA ARG A 67 6.61 -5.17 59.48
C ARG A 67 7.52 -4.57 60.54
N SER A 68 6.93 -3.88 61.52
CA SER A 68 7.69 -3.33 62.65
C SER A 68 8.50 -4.42 63.34
N GLY A 69 9.74 -4.12 63.70
CA GLY A 69 10.65 -5.05 64.37
C GLY A 69 11.26 -6.13 63.47
N HIS A 70 10.97 -6.16 62.16
CA HIS A 70 11.58 -7.10 61.22
C HIS A 70 12.65 -6.41 60.37
N ARG A 71 13.86 -6.96 60.36
CA ARG A 71 14.96 -6.50 59.50
C ARG A 71 15.05 -7.40 58.26
N ALA A 72 15.24 -6.80 57.09
CA ALA A 72 15.47 -7.54 55.85
C ALA A 72 16.82 -8.29 55.89
N ALA A 73 16.86 -9.49 55.32
CA ALA A 73 18.11 -10.20 55.09
C ALA A 73 18.94 -9.47 54.02
N TYR A 74 20.26 -9.42 54.21
CA TYR A 74 21.20 -8.83 53.26
C TYR A 74 21.83 -9.94 52.42
N GLU A 75 21.35 -10.10 51.19
CA GLU A 75 21.84 -11.10 50.23
C GLU A 75 22.03 -10.41 48.87
N PRO A 76 23.22 -9.81 48.61
CA PRO A 76 23.43 -8.97 47.44
C PRO A 76 23.71 -9.75 46.14
N HIS A 77 24.07 -11.03 46.22
CA HIS A 77 24.40 -11.85 45.06
C HIS A 77 24.00 -13.31 45.27
N ASN A 78 23.67 -14.00 44.18
CA ASN A 78 23.49 -15.46 44.18
C ASN A 78 23.98 -16.02 42.86
N ARG A 79 25.29 -16.33 42.81
CA ARG A 79 25.97 -16.80 41.62
C ARG A 79 25.29 -18.02 40.97
N LYS A 80 24.74 -18.95 41.76
CA LYS A 80 24.04 -20.12 41.22
C LYS A 80 22.76 -19.73 40.50
N LEU A 81 21.97 -18.85 41.11
CA LEU A 81 20.73 -18.32 40.51
C LEU A 81 21.02 -17.50 39.26
N GLU A 82 22.03 -16.62 39.33
CA GLU A 82 22.47 -15.78 38.21
C GLU A 82 22.85 -16.64 37.00
N TRP A 83 23.72 -17.65 37.17
CA TRP A 83 24.15 -18.51 36.06
C TRP A 83 23.00 -19.31 35.44
N TRP A 84 22.10 -19.84 36.26
CA TRP A 84 20.94 -20.58 35.75
C TRP A 84 19.96 -19.66 35.00
N LEU A 85 19.68 -18.45 35.51
CA LEU A 85 18.83 -17.47 34.83
C LEU A 85 19.45 -16.99 33.51
N ILE A 86 20.76 -16.75 33.48
CA ILE A 86 21.49 -16.41 32.25
C ILE A 86 21.37 -17.55 31.25
N GLY A 87 21.64 -18.80 31.66
CA GLY A 87 21.52 -19.96 30.77
C GLY A 87 20.11 -20.12 30.21
N LEU A 88 19.09 -20.03 31.07
CA LEU A 88 17.69 -20.15 30.67
C LEU A 88 17.27 -19.04 29.70
N THR A 89 17.63 -17.79 29.99
CA THR A 89 17.26 -16.65 29.12
C THR A 89 17.99 -16.70 27.78
N VAL A 90 19.28 -17.08 27.76
CA VAL A 90 20.04 -17.27 26.52
C VAL A 90 19.40 -18.35 25.65
N VAL A 91 19.07 -19.51 26.23
CA VAL A 91 18.40 -20.60 25.49
C VAL A 91 17.02 -20.16 24.99
N GLY A 92 16.24 -19.48 25.83
CA GLY A 92 14.90 -18.97 25.45
C GLY A 92 14.95 -17.95 24.31
N VAL A 93 15.87 -16.99 24.38
CA VAL A 93 16.08 -15.98 23.32
C VAL A 93 16.56 -16.64 22.04
N ALA A 94 17.52 -17.57 22.12
CA ALA A 94 18.00 -18.31 20.95
C ALA A 94 16.88 -19.12 20.29
N ALA A 95 16.06 -19.82 21.09
CA ALA A 95 14.93 -20.59 20.60
C ALA A 95 13.84 -19.71 19.94
N LEU A 96 13.65 -18.48 20.42
CA LEU A 96 12.69 -17.54 19.84
C LEU A 96 13.22 -16.89 18.54
N LEU A 97 14.52 -16.57 18.48
CA LEU A 97 15.11 -15.84 17.35
C LEU A 97 15.56 -16.75 16.19
N ALA A 98 16.11 -17.93 16.48
CA ALA A 98 16.68 -18.79 15.45
C ALA A 98 15.68 -19.23 14.36
N PRO A 99 14.42 -19.62 14.68
CA PRO A 99 13.42 -19.95 13.65
C PRO A 99 13.15 -18.79 12.68
N GLY A 100 13.17 -17.55 13.18
CA GLY A 100 12.97 -16.36 12.35
C GLY A 100 14.01 -16.22 11.24
N LEU A 101 15.26 -16.62 11.48
CA LEU A 101 16.31 -16.58 10.46
C LEU A 101 16.05 -17.56 9.31
N PHE A 102 15.56 -18.77 9.61
CA PHE A 102 15.20 -19.76 8.59
C PHE A 102 13.98 -19.31 7.78
N VAL A 103 12.97 -18.76 8.46
CA VAL A 103 11.78 -18.20 7.78
C VAL A 103 12.18 -17.04 6.86
N TYR A 104 13.05 -16.15 7.30
CA TYR A 104 13.53 -15.05 6.46
C TYR A 104 14.34 -15.57 5.26
N ALA A 105 15.18 -16.59 5.44
CA ALA A 105 15.91 -17.20 4.34
C ALA A 105 14.98 -17.84 3.30
N ASP A 106 13.91 -18.51 3.74
CA ASP A 106 12.86 -19.03 2.85
C ASP A 106 12.12 -17.88 2.14
N TYR A 107 11.82 -16.80 2.86
CA TYR A 107 11.03 -15.66 2.40
C TYR A 107 11.63 -14.92 1.21
N ILE A 108 12.97 -14.88 1.11
CA ILE A 108 13.68 -14.25 -0.01
C ILE A 108 14.12 -15.25 -1.09
N ARG A 109 13.84 -16.54 -0.92
CA ARG A 109 14.19 -17.61 -1.87
C ARG A 109 12.93 -18.18 -2.52
N PRO A 110 12.51 -17.64 -3.67
CA PRO A 110 11.33 -18.15 -4.36
C PRO A 110 11.51 -19.61 -4.80
N PRO A 111 10.42 -20.40 -4.86
CA PRO A 111 10.46 -21.74 -5.44
C PRO A 111 10.80 -21.68 -6.95
N ARG A 112 11.04 -22.84 -7.56
CA ARG A 112 11.16 -22.93 -9.02
C ARG A 112 9.77 -22.70 -9.65
N ASN A 113 9.73 -22.10 -10.86
CA ASN A 113 8.51 -21.82 -11.62
C ASN A 113 7.56 -20.81 -10.94
N VAL A 114 8.05 -19.58 -10.73
CA VAL A 114 7.25 -18.45 -10.26
C VAL A 114 6.70 -17.61 -11.41
N LEU A 115 5.54 -17.01 -11.20
CA LEU A 115 5.11 -15.86 -12.00
C LEU A 115 5.85 -14.61 -11.47
N GLN A 116 6.61 -13.94 -12.34
CA GLN A 116 7.26 -12.68 -11.98
C GLN A 116 6.29 -11.51 -12.18
N MET A 117 6.11 -10.73 -11.12
CA MET A 117 5.39 -9.47 -11.13
C MET A 117 6.32 -8.40 -10.61
N GLU A 118 6.51 -7.32 -11.37
CA GLU A 118 7.13 -6.11 -10.82
C GLU A 118 6.06 -5.13 -10.35
N VAL A 119 6.29 -4.57 -9.16
CA VAL A 119 5.51 -3.48 -8.57
C VAL A 119 6.38 -2.23 -8.56
N LEU A 120 5.87 -1.16 -9.17
CA LEU A 120 6.47 0.17 -9.15
C LEU A 120 5.67 1.08 -8.21
N GLY A 121 6.35 1.55 -7.16
CA GLY A 121 5.82 2.56 -6.25
C GLY A 121 6.21 3.96 -6.70
N GLN A 122 5.27 4.89 -6.62
CA GLN A 122 5.45 6.32 -6.83
C GLN A 122 4.50 7.06 -5.88
N GLN A 123 4.84 8.25 -5.39
CA GLN A 123 3.89 9.10 -4.68
C GLN A 123 2.69 9.45 -5.59
N TRP A 124 1.45 9.04 -5.31
CA TRP A 124 1.00 8.02 -4.34
C TRP A 124 0.14 6.95 -5.03
N GLN A 125 0.75 6.18 -5.93
CA GLN A 125 0.11 5.21 -6.79
C GLN A 125 0.95 3.95 -6.98
N TRP A 126 0.27 2.88 -7.34
CA TRP A 126 0.86 1.59 -7.69
C TRP A 126 0.74 1.36 -9.20
N ARG A 127 1.82 0.85 -9.79
CA ARG A 127 1.80 0.29 -11.15
C ARG A 127 2.42 -1.09 -11.15
N PHE A 128 2.03 -1.92 -12.10
CA PHE A 128 2.47 -3.30 -12.19
C PHE A 128 2.92 -3.64 -13.60
N ARG A 129 3.83 -4.61 -13.71
CA ARG A 129 4.13 -5.25 -14.98
C ARG A 129 4.37 -6.74 -14.83
N PHE A 130 4.00 -7.48 -15.86
CA PHE A 130 4.27 -8.91 -16.01
C PHE A 130 5.12 -9.15 -17.25
N ALA A 131 5.93 -10.21 -17.21
CA ALA A 131 6.61 -10.70 -18.39
C ALA A 131 5.57 -11.20 -19.43
N GLY A 132 5.89 -11.00 -20.71
CA GLY A 132 5.11 -11.59 -21.80
C GLY A 132 5.39 -13.09 -21.98
N PRO A 133 4.97 -13.70 -23.10
CA PRO A 133 5.26 -15.10 -23.42
C PRO A 133 6.74 -15.47 -23.35
N GLY A 134 7.65 -14.52 -23.55
CA GLY A 134 9.10 -14.72 -23.39
C GLY A 134 9.56 -14.96 -21.94
N GLY A 135 8.69 -14.76 -20.95
CA GLY A 135 8.92 -15.08 -19.54
C GLY A 135 9.98 -14.22 -18.85
N LYS A 136 10.41 -13.12 -19.48
CA LYS A 136 11.43 -12.20 -18.96
C LYS A 136 10.88 -10.78 -18.88
N LEU A 137 11.25 -10.09 -17.81
CA LEU A 137 11.06 -8.65 -17.71
C LEU A 137 12.22 -7.94 -18.41
N GLY A 138 11.89 -6.89 -19.17
CA GLY A 138 12.89 -6.01 -19.76
C GLY A 138 13.62 -5.18 -18.72
N THR A 139 14.85 -4.79 -19.06
CA THR A 139 15.69 -3.87 -18.30
C THR A 139 15.01 -2.51 -18.16
N THR A 140 15.31 -1.84 -17.04
CA THR A 140 14.79 -0.51 -16.71
C THR A 140 15.91 0.41 -16.26
N ASP A 141 15.77 1.70 -16.52
CA ASP A 141 16.72 2.73 -16.13
C ASP A 141 15.99 4.06 -15.94
N VAL A 142 16.46 4.87 -14.98
CA VAL A 142 15.88 6.18 -14.68
C VAL A 142 15.93 7.14 -15.89
N ARG A 143 16.92 6.98 -16.78
CA ARG A 143 17.05 7.81 -17.99
C ARG A 143 15.90 7.64 -18.98
N TYR A 144 15.18 6.52 -18.90
CA TYR A 144 14.04 6.21 -19.78
C TYR A 144 12.70 6.61 -19.14
N ILE A 145 12.70 7.08 -17.90
CA ILE A 145 11.47 7.49 -17.22
C ILE A 145 10.94 8.76 -17.86
N SER A 146 9.72 8.68 -18.39
CA SER A 146 8.96 9.82 -18.90
C SER A 146 7.47 9.64 -18.59
N ASN A 147 6.61 10.53 -19.07
CA ASN A 147 5.16 10.36 -18.94
C ASN A 147 4.59 9.27 -19.85
N ASP A 148 5.29 8.97 -20.95
CA ASP A 148 4.95 7.92 -21.91
C ASP A 148 5.64 6.59 -21.58
N ASN A 149 6.65 6.63 -20.71
CA ASN A 149 7.34 5.45 -20.19
C ASN A 149 7.52 5.56 -18.67
N PRO A 150 6.42 5.48 -17.90
CA PRO A 150 6.47 5.66 -16.45
C PRO A 150 7.28 4.58 -15.74
N PHE A 151 7.44 3.41 -16.36
CA PHE A 151 8.21 2.27 -15.85
C PHE A 151 9.73 2.42 -16.05
N GLY A 152 10.16 3.33 -16.93
CA GLY A 152 11.57 3.48 -17.31
C GLY A 152 12.10 2.27 -18.07
N LEU A 153 11.24 1.58 -18.84
CA LEU A 153 11.61 0.43 -19.67
C LEU A 153 12.59 0.82 -20.77
N ASN A 154 13.64 0.05 -20.99
CA ASN A 154 14.59 0.29 -22.07
C ASN A 154 13.97 -0.05 -23.44
N PRO A 155 13.76 0.92 -24.35
CA PRO A 155 13.19 0.66 -25.69
C PRO A 155 14.02 -0.27 -26.57
N ALA A 156 15.33 -0.35 -26.32
CA ALA A 156 16.25 -1.18 -27.08
C ALA A 156 16.28 -2.65 -26.58
N ASP A 157 15.69 -2.95 -25.42
CA ASP A 157 15.69 -4.31 -24.87
C ASP A 157 14.53 -5.14 -25.45
N PRO A 158 14.82 -6.20 -26.23
CA PRO A 158 13.77 -7.03 -26.81
C PRO A 158 12.93 -7.75 -25.74
N ASN A 159 13.49 -8.05 -24.56
CA ASN A 159 12.76 -8.73 -23.49
C ASN A 159 11.69 -7.84 -22.85
N GLY A 160 11.74 -6.52 -23.07
CA GLY A 160 10.74 -5.58 -22.55
C GLY A 160 9.53 -5.40 -23.45
N ARG A 161 9.63 -5.76 -24.74
CA ARG A 161 8.63 -5.41 -25.76
C ARG A 161 7.26 -6.04 -25.51
N ASP A 162 7.26 -7.29 -25.05
CA ASP A 162 6.06 -8.08 -24.78
C ASP A 162 5.59 -7.97 -23.32
N ASN A 163 6.24 -7.14 -22.50
CA ASN A 163 5.84 -6.98 -21.10
C ASN A 163 4.48 -6.27 -21.03
N TYR A 164 3.56 -6.86 -20.25
CA TYR A 164 2.25 -6.29 -19.98
C TYR A 164 2.38 -5.17 -18.95
N LEU A 165 1.75 -4.03 -19.21
CA LEU A 165 1.81 -2.82 -18.39
C LEU A 165 0.44 -2.54 -17.80
N ILE A 166 0.41 -2.36 -16.47
CA ILE A 166 -0.80 -2.12 -15.69
C ILE A 166 -0.58 -0.81 -14.95
N GLU A 167 -1.16 0.25 -15.49
CA GLU A 167 -1.01 1.62 -14.96
C GLU A 167 -2.05 1.98 -13.90
N ASN A 168 -3.13 1.21 -13.79
CA ASN A 168 -4.14 1.35 -12.75
C ASN A 168 -3.70 0.64 -11.46
N PRO A 169 -4.15 1.10 -10.28
CA PRO A 169 -3.78 0.52 -8.99
C PRO A 169 -4.57 -0.77 -8.68
N GLU A 170 -4.88 -1.59 -9.68
CA GLU A 170 -5.57 -2.87 -9.54
C GLU A 170 -4.84 -3.95 -10.34
N VAL A 171 -4.38 -4.99 -9.66
CA VAL A 171 -3.64 -6.10 -10.25
C VAL A 171 -4.34 -7.42 -9.97
N HIS A 172 -4.35 -8.31 -10.96
CA HIS A 172 -4.92 -9.64 -10.79
C HIS A 172 -3.81 -10.67 -10.65
N LEU A 173 -4.04 -11.70 -9.82
CA LEU A 173 -3.11 -12.79 -9.56
C LEU A 173 -3.82 -14.14 -9.65
N PRO A 174 -3.16 -15.15 -10.23
CA PRO A 174 -3.70 -16.51 -10.26
C PRO A 174 -3.62 -17.19 -8.90
N LEU A 175 -4.72 -17.83 -8.51
CA LEU A 175 -4.86 -18.64 -7.30
C LEU A 175 -3.90 -19.84 -7.33
N ASN A 176 -3.27 -20.14 -6.20
CA ASN A 176 -2.37 -21.29 -5.99
C ASN A 176 -1.10 -21.29 -6.86
N ARG A 177 -0.74 -20.15 -7.46
CA ARG A 177 0.50 -20.00 -8.23
C ARG A 177 1.52 -19.17 -7.46
N PRO A 178 2.77 -19.65 -7.28
CA PRO A 178 3.82 -18.86 -6.66
C PRO A 178 4.12 -17.57 -7.44
N ILE A 179 4.09 -16.44 -6.75
CA ILE A 179 4.36 -15.10 -7.29
C ILE A 179 5.67 -14.60 -6.70
N GLN A 180 6.65 -14.31 -7.56
CA GLN A 180 7.82 -13.53 -7.16
C GLN A 180 7.53 -12.05 -7.43
N VAL A 181 7.55 -11.27 -6.36
CA VAL A 181 7.34 -9.83 -6.42
C VAL A 181 8.69 -9.15 -6.48
N LEU A 182 8.90 -8.37 -7.53
CA LEU A 182 10.04 -7.47 -7.71
C LEU A 182 9.55 -6.06 -7.40
N THR A 183 10.16 -5.38 -6.45
CA THR A 183 9.69 -4.06 -6.01
C THR A 183 10.72 -2.99 -6.36
N ARG A 184 10.25 -1.93 -7.03
CA ARG A 184 11.03 -0.74 -7.40
C ARG A 184 10.32 0.52 -6.94
N SER A 185 11.08 1.51 -6.49
CA SER A 185 10.55 2.85 -6.26
C SER A 185 11.07 3.83 -7.31
N ARG A 186 10.18 4.69 -7.79
CA ARG A 186 10.51 5.80 -8.69
C ARG A 186 11.01 7.04 -7.95
N ASP A 187 10.67 7.22 -6.67
CA ASP A 187 10.90 8.46 -5.93
C ASP A 187 11.46 8.23 -4.51
N VAL A 188 10.62 7.92 -3.53
CA VAL A 188 10.96 7.79 -2.10
C VAL A 188 10.80 6.34 -1.63
N LEU A 189 11.08 6.06 -0.35
CA LEU A 189 10.78 4.73 0.20
C LEU A 189 9.27 4.47 0.17
N HIS A 190 8.89 3.29 -0.30
CA HIS A 190 7.53 2.73 -0.18
C HIS A 190 7.62 1.31 0.40
N ASP A 191 6.47 0.68 0.62
CA ASP A 191 6.40 -0.74 0.94
C ASP A 191 5.08 -1.29 0.43
N PHE A 192 5.15 -2.27 -0.47
CA PHE A 192 3.97 -2.92 -1.03
C PHE A 192 3.49 -4.01 -0.08
N TYR A 193 2.32 -3.78 0.53
CA TYR A 193 1.77 -4.70 1.52
C TYR A 193 0.30 -5.04 1.25
N VAL A 194 0.02 -6.34 1.18
CA VAL A 194 -1.34 -6.90 1.20
C VAL A 194 -1.49 -7.67 2.51
N PRO A 195 -2.20 -7.13 3.53
CA PRO A 195 -2.15 -7.69 4.88
C PRO A 195 -2.46 -9.19 4.98
N PRO A 196 -3.52 -9.72 4.32
CA PRO A 196 -3.83 -11.15 4.34
C PRO A 196 -2.73 -12.06 3.77
N PHE A 197 -1.76 -11.54 3.02
CA PHE A 197 -0.67 -12.33 2.44
C PHE A 197 0.55 -12.46 3.35
N ARG A 198 0.65 -11.66 4.44
CA ARG A 198 1.79 -11.63 5.38
C ARG A 198 3.15 -11.40 4.74
N ALA A 199 3.15 -10.87 3.53
CA ALA A 199 4.33 -10.65 2.73
C ALA A 199 4.39 -9.18 2.31
N ARG A 200 5.50 -8.55 2.66
CA ARG A 200 5.88 -7.19 2.28
C ARG A 200 7.40 -7.05 2.18
N MET A 201 7.84 -6.01 1.48
CA MET A 201 9.24 -5.61 1.45
C MET A 201 9.32 -4.11 1.16
N ASN A 202 10.25 -3.43 1.84
CA ASN A 202 10.53 -2.03 1.55
C ASN A 202 11.03 -1.88 0.10
N MET A 203 10.49 -0.89 -0.58
CA MET A 203 10.81 -0.51 -1.95
C MET A 203 11.79 0.65 -1.89
N VAL A 204 13.04 0.41 -2.27
CA VAL A 204 14.12 1.38 -2.11
C VAL A 204 14.50 1.98 -3.45
N PRO A 205 14.47 3.32 -3.62
CA PRO A 205 14.90 3.97 -4.84
C PRO A 205 16.31 3.53 -5.24
N GLY A 206 16.50 3.18 -6.51
CA GLY A 206 17.78 2.70 -7.05
C GLY A 206 18.09 1.21 -6.81
N MET A 207 17.23 0.46 -6.14
CA MET A 207 17.39 -1.00 -5.95
C MET A 207 16.11 -1.75 -6.33
N VAL A 208 16.28 -3.02 -6.73
CA VAL A 208 15.18 -3.97 -6.87
C VAL A 208 15.19 -4.86 -5.63
N THR A 209 14.22 -4.67 -4.75
CA THR A 209 13.99 -5.59 -3.63
C THR A 209 13.02 -6.68 -4.06
N THR A 210 13.01 -7.83 -3.37
CA THR A 210 12.15 -8.95 -3.77
C THR A 210 11.70 -9.77 -2.58
N PHE A 211 10.52 -10.35 -2.75
CA PHE A 211 9.95 -11.37 -1.87
C PHE A 211 9.00 -12.24 -2.70
N TRP A 212 8.45 -13.27 -2.09
CA TRP A 212 7.48 -14.12 -2.78
C TRP A 212 6.34 -14.57 -1.86
N PHE A 213 5.23 -14.95 -2.47
CA PHE A 213 4.12 -15.63 -1.80
C PHE A 213 3.33 -16.44 -2.83
N THR A 214 2.48 -17.33 -2.34
CA THR A 214 1.47 -18.04 -3.14
C THR A 214 0.11 -17.66 -2.57
N PRO A 215 -0.77 -16.97 -3.32
CA PRO A 215 -2.12 -16.68 -2.85
C PRO A 215 -2.93 -17.97 -2.79
N THR A 216 -3.58 -18.25 -1.66
CA THR A 216 -4.29 -19.52 -1.40
C THR A 216 -5.80 -19.36 -1.31
N LYS A 217 -6.30 -18.12 -1.38
CA LYS A 217 -7.73 -17.82 -1.30
C LYS A 217 -8.13 -16.77 -2.33
N ALA A 218 -9.08 -17.13 -3.18
CA ALA A 218 -9.68 -16.19 -4.14
C ALA A 218 -10.39 -15.05 -3.40
N GLY A 219 -10.36 -13.85 -3.97
CA GLY A 219 -10.95 -12.67 -3.35
C GLY A 219 -10.33 -11.36 -3.83
N ARG A 220 -10.85 -10.26 -3.28
CA ARG A 220 -10.38 -8.90 -3.52
C ARG A 220 -9.75 -8.37 -2.24
N TYR A 221 -8.49 -7.94 -2.31
CA TYR A 221 -7.68 -7.55 -1.16
C TYR A 221 -7.07 -6.16 -1.36
N ASP A 222 -7.07 -5.35 -0.30
CA ASP A 222 -6.47 -4.01 -0.36
C ASP A 222 -4.94 -4.08 -0.36
N ILE A 223 -4.35 -3.25 -1.21
CA ILE A 223 -2.93 -2.91 -1.19
C ILE A 223 -2.77 -1.65 -0.34
N LEU A 224 -1.81 -1.68 0.58
CA LEU A 224 -1.43 -0.56 1.43
C LEU A 224 0.03 -0.20 1.18
N CYS A 225 0.35 1.10 1.22
CA CYS A 225 1.72 1.53 1.44
C CYS A 225 2.05 1.41 2.92
N ALA A 226 3.05 0.62 3.27
CA ALA A 226 3.39 0.35 4.67
C ALA A 226 4.72 0.97 5.12
N GLN A 227 5.18 1.98 4.38
CA GLN A 227 6.34 2.81 4.70
C GLN A 227 5.98 4.28 4.44
N LEU A 228 6.20 5.16 5.43
CA LEU A 228 5.80 6.57 5.33
C LEU A 228 6.45 7.23 4.11
N CYS A 229 5.62 7.59 3.12
CA CYS A 229 6.05 8.08 1.83
C CYS A 229 5.55 9.50 1.51
N GLY A 230 5.23 10.31 2.53
CA GLY A 230 4.75 11.68 2.40
C GLY A 230 3.26 11.86 2.71
N ILE A 231 2.70 13.02 2.37
CA ILE A 231 1.36 13.45 2.82
C ILE A 231 0.21 12.57 2.28
N GLY A 232 0.33 12.01 1.09
CA GLY A 232 -0.65 11.05 0.54
C GLY A 232 -0.44 9.60 0.98
N HIS A 233 0.44 9.32 1.95
CA HIS A 233 0.79 7.97 2.37
C HIS A 233 -0.43 7.09 2.71
N SER A 234 -1.38 7.61 3.49
CA SER A 234 -2.60 6.87 3.88
C SER A 234 -3.57 6.62 2.72
N GLY A 235 -3.48 7.43 1.66
CA GLY A 235 -4.26 7.34 0.43
C GLY A 235 -3.62 6.49 -0.66
N MET A 236 -2.36 6.07 -0.50
CA MET A 236 -1.62 5.23 -1.45
C MET A 236 -2.13 3.78 -1.43
N ARG A 237 -3.32 3.58 -1.98
CA ARG A 237 -4.03 2.31 -1.98
C ARG A 237 -4.13 1.71 -3.37
N GLY A 238 -4.38 0.42 -3.41
CA GLY A 238 -4.70 -0.33 -4.62
C GLY A 238 -5.43 -1.61 -4.26
N VAL A 239 -5.61 -2.48 -5.24
CA VAL A 239 -6.27 -3.77 -5.05
C VAL A 239 -5.50 -4.91 -5.71
N VAL A 240 -5.44 -6.04 -5.02
CA VAL A 240 -5.15 -7.35 -5.62
C VAL A 240 -6.43 -8.15 -5.76
N VAL A 241 -6.71 -8.64 -6.96
CA VAL A 241 -7.78 -9.62 -7.23
C VAL A 241 -7.14 -11.00 -7.41
N VAL A 242 -7.46 -11.95 -6.54
CA VAL A 242 -7.03 -13.34 -6.67
C VAL A 242 -8.16 -14.15 -7.27
N GLU A 243 -7.89 -14.79 -8.40
CA GLU A 243 -8.88 -15.52 -9.21
C GLU A 243 -8.26 -16.77 -9.85
N ASP A 244 -9.06 -17.57 -10.56
CA ASP A 244 -8.54 -18.74 -11.27
C ASP A 244 -7.63 -18.36 -12.45
N GLU A 245 -6.79 -19.30 -12.90
CA GLU A 245 -5.81 -19.08 -13.96
C GLU A 245 -6.46 -18.61 -15.28
N ALA A 246 -7.68 -19.05 -15.58
CA ALA A 246 -8.37 -18.70 -16.82
C ALA A 246 -8.90 -17.26 -16.78
N ALA A 247 -9.43 -16.82 -15.64
CA ALA A 247 -9.83 -15.44 -15.41
C ALA A 247 -8.61 -14.50 -15.43
N PHE A 248 -7.53 -14.86 -14.73
CA PHE A 248 -6.26 -14.12 -14.77
C PHE A 248 -5.71 -14.00 -16.19
N SER A 249 -5.66 -15.10 -16.96
CA SER A 249 -5.15 -15.08 -18.34
C SER A 249 -5.98 -14.18 -19.26
N ARG A 250 -7.32 -14.19 -19.10
CA ARG A 250 -8.22 -13.30 -19.85
C ARG A 250 -7.99 -11.84 -19.48
N TRP A 251 -7.83 -11.53 -18.20
CA TRP A 251 -7.51 -10.19 -17.74
C TRP A 251 -6.15 -9.72 -18.26
N LEU A 252 -5.12 -10.56 -18.18
CA LEU A 252 -3.76 -10.22 -18.62
C LEU A 252 -3.71 -9.93 -20.13
N ALA A 253 -4.45 -10.71 -20.93
CA ALA A 253 -4.54 -10.51 -22.38
C ALA A 253 -5.20 -9.18 -22.80
N GLN A 254 -5.92 -8.51 -21.88
CA GLN A 254 -6.50 -7.19 -22.11
C GLN A 254 -5.52 -6.04 -21.80
N GLN A 255 -4.37 -6.34 -21.19
CA GLN A 255 -3.39 -5.31 -20.83
C GLN A 255 -2.53 -4.94 -22.04
N THR A 256 -2.15 -3.66 -22.09
CA THR A 256 -1.28 -3.12 -23.14
C THR A 256 0.15 -3.63 -22.93
N THR A 257 0.80 -4.07 -24.01
CA THR A 257 2.24 -4.36 -23.97
C THR A 257 3.08 -3.12 -24.21
N PHE A 258 4.33 -3.12 -23.77
CA PHE A 258 5.22 -1.98 -24.01
C PHE A 258 5.39 -1.65 -25.50
N ALA A 259 5.45 -2.65 -26.37
CA ALA A 259 5.49 -2.43 -27.82
C ALA A 259 4.20 -1.77 -28.34
N GLN A 260 3.03 -2.21 -27.87
CA GLN A 260 1.75 -1.59 -28.24
C GLN A 260 1.67 -0.14 -27.76
N GLN A 261 2.13 0.15 -26.54
CA GLN A 261 2.19 1.51 -26.01
C GLN A 261 3.09 2.39 -26.88
N GLN A 262 4.30 1.93 -27.22
CA GLN A 262 5.20 2.67 -28.13
C GLN A 262 4.57 2.93 -29.50
N MET A 263 3.89 1.94 -30.09
CA MET A 263 3.22 2.10 -31.39
C MET A 263 2.04 3.07 -31.31
N ALA A 264 1.25 3.04 -30.23
CA ALA A 264 0.15 3.97 -30.01
C ALA A 264 0.64 5.42 -29.94
N HIS A 265 1.80 5.67 -29.31
CA HIS A 265 2.41 7.01 -29.29
C HIS A 265 2.84 7.49 -30.69
N VAL A 266 3.35 6.58 -31.53
CA VAL A 266 3.71 6.90 -32.92
C VAL A 266 2.46 7.21 -33.76
N GLN A 267 1.33 6.58 -33.46
CA GLN A 267 0.06 6.74 -34.21
C GLN A 267 -0.86 7.85 -33.68
N ALA A 268 -0.72 8.27 -32.42
CA ALA A 268 -1.52 9.33 -31.81
C ALA A 268 -1.10 10.76 -32.21
N ALA A 269 -0.05 10.91 -33.01
CA ALA A 269 0.27 12.17 -33.68
C ALA A 269 -0.77 12.46 -34.79
N PRO A 270 -1.30 13.69 -34.84
CA PRO A 270 -2.63 14.03 -34.33
C PRO A 270 -3.78 13.39 -35.12
N ALA A 271 -4.61 12.58 -34.45
CA ALA A 271 -5.96 12.23 -34.92
C ALA A 271 -6.98 13.16 -34.24
N SER A 272 -7.77 13.83 -35.06
CA SER A 272 -8.62 14.98 -34.75
C SER A 272 -9.90 14.65 -33.97
N ALA A 273 -10.43 15.71 -33.35
CA ALA A 273 -11.64 15.79 -32.55
C ALA A 273 -12.88 15.16 -33.23
N GLY A 274 -13.53 14.22 -32.53
CA GLY A 274 -14.81 13.64 -32.97
C GLY A 274 -15.53 12.72 -31.98
N GLY A 275 -15.05 12.57 -30.74
CA GLY A 275 -15.71 11.72 -29.73
C GLY A 275 -16.86 12.44 -29.01
N SER A 276 -17.93 11.72 -28.69
CA SER A 276 -19.03 12.25 -27.86
C SER A 276 -18.50 12.71 -26.48
N ALA A 277 -19.17 13.70 -25.86
CA ALA A 277 -18.75 14.24 -24.56
C ALA A 277 -18.63 13.15 -23.47
N GLN A 278 -19.49 12.13 -23.50
CA GLN A 278 -19.43 11.00 -22.59
C GLN A 278 -18.21 10.10 -22.85
N ALA A 279 -17.84 9.87 -24.12
CA ALA A 279 -16.65 9.11 -24.47
C ALA A 279 -15.38 9.82 -24.01
N LEU A 280 -15.32 11.15 -24.16
CA LEU A 280 -14.22 11.97 -23.65
C LEU A 280 -14.14 11.93 -22.12
N ALA A 281 -15.27 11.99 -21.41
CA ALA A 281 -15.29 11.88 -19.95
C ALA A 281 -14.86 10.49 -19.46
N ASN A 282 -15.27 9.42 -20.15
CA ASN A 282 -14.82 8.05 -19.82
C ASN A 282 -13.31 7.88 -20.06
N LEU A 283 -12.78 8.44 -21.15
CA LEU A 283 -11.33 8.47 -21.39
C LEU A 283 -10.61 9.26 -20.30
N GLY A 284 -11.14 10.42 -19.91
CA GLY A 284 -10.61 11.23 -18.81
C GLY A 284 -10.61 10.50 -17.48
N LYS A 285 -11.63 9.68 -17.19
CA LYS A 285 -11.67 8.81 -16.00
C LYS A 285 -10.53 7.80 -16.00
N THR A 286 -10.30 7.13 -17.14
CA THR A 286 -9.20 6.17 -17.30
C THR A 286 -7.84 6.86 -17.14
N LEU A 287 -7.66 8.03 -17.76
CA LEU A 287 -6.44 8.83 -17.61
C LEU A 287 -6.22 9.29 -16.17
N ALA A 288 -7.27 9.71 -15.47
CA ALA A 288 -7.17 10.12 -14.08
C ALA A 288 -6.70 8.97 -13.17
N ALA A 289 -7.09 7.73 -13.47
CA ALA A 289 -6.60 6.55 -12.78
C ALA A 289 -5.12 6.24 -13.15
N ALA A 290 -4.80 6.18 -14.44
CA ALA A 290 -3.47 5.82 -14.95
C ALA A 290 -2.36 6.84 -14.61
N LYS A 291 -2.73 8.13 -14.60
CA LYS A 291 -1.83 9.23 -14.22
C LYS A 291 -1.84 9.51 -12.71
N GLY A 292 -2.61 8.76 -11.91
CA GLY A 292 -2.58 8.85 -10.45
C GLY A 292 -3.35 10.03 -9.85
N CYS A 293 -4.15 10.75 -10.63
CA CYS A 293 -4.92 11.89 -10.15
C CYS A 293 -5.88 11.47 -9.01
N VAL A 294 -6.45 10.26 -9.11
CA VAL A 294 -7.38 9.70 -8.12
C VAL A 294 -6.74 9.33 -6.79
N ALA A 295 -5.40 9.31 -6.70
CA ALA A 295 -4.69 9.15 -5.42
C ALA A 295 -4.78 10.40 -4.53
N CYS A 296 -5.00 11.56 -5.13
CA CYS A 296 -5.09 12.85 -4.44
C CYS A 296 -6.48 13.47 -4.48
N HIS A 297 -7.27 13.18 -5.52
CA HIS A 297 -8.58 13.77 -5.76
C HIS A 297 -9.69 12.72 -5.70
N THR A 298 -10.80 13.06 -5.05
CA THR A 298 -11.99 12.22 -4.95
C THR A 298 -13.10 12.73 -5.89
N VAL A 299 -14.14 11.91 -6.07
CA VAL A 299 -15.38 12.29 -6.78
C VAL A 299 -16.63 12.11 -5.91
N ASP A 300 -16.46 11.85 -4.61
CA ASP A 300 -17.57 11.58 -3.68
C ASP A 300 -18.03 12.83 -2.90
N GLY A 301 -17.20 13.89 -2.89
CA GLY A 301 -17.43 15.14 -2.17
C GLY A 301 -16.49 15.36 -0.98
N SER A 302 -15.74 14.33 -0.57
CA SER A 302 -14.78 14.42 0.54
C SER A 302 -13.42 14.96 0.06
N PRO A 303 -12.78 15.92 0.75
CA PRO A 303 -11.41 16.31 0.42
C PRO A 303 -10.43 15.18 0.80
N LEU A 304 -9.34 15.04 0.03
CA LEU A 304 -8.23 14.13 0.38
C LEU A 304 -6.94 14.95 0.44
N VAL A 305 -5.97 14.65 -0.44
CA VAL A 305 -4.73 15.41 -0.57
C VAL A 305 -4.97 16.70 -1.36
N GLY A 306 -5.82 16.61 -2.37
CA GLY A 306 -6.35 17.73 -3.14
C GLY A 306 -7.87 17.87 -2.98
N PRO A 307 -8.46 18.91 -3.58
CA PRO A 307 -9.91 19.11 -3.56
C PRO A 307 -10.66 17.97 -4.26
N THR A 308 -11.88 17.70 -3.80
CA THR A 308 -12.81 16.82 -4.52
C THR A 308 -13.20 17.44 -5.86
N TRP A 309 -13.42 16.61 -6.87
CA TRP A 309 -13.91 17.05 -8.18
C TRP A 309 -15.44 17.14 -8.21
N LYS A 310 -16.14 16.54 -7.25
CA LYS A 310 -17.60 16.62 -7.16
C LYS A 310 -18.05 18.05 -6.93
N GLY A 311 -18.80 18.61 -7.88
CA GLY A 311 -19.26 20.00 -7.82
C GLY A 311 -18.14 21.05 -7.95
N LEU A 312 -16.93 20.66 -8.36
CA LEU A 312 -15.81 21.59 -8.46
C LEU A 312 -15.96 22.53 -9.66
N TYR A 313 -16.33 21.99 -10.83
CA TYR A 313 -16.50 22.79 -12.04
C TYR A 313 -17.64 23.80 -11.88
N GLY A 314 -17.36 25.07 -12.14
CA GLY A 314 -18.29 26.19 -11.97
C GLY A 314 -18.28 26.84 -10.59
N LYS A 315 -17.66 26.21 -9.57
CA LYS A 315 -17.49 26.77 -8.22
C LYS A 315 -16.46 27.91 -8.25
N THR A 316 -16.59 28.87 -7.34
CA THR A 316 -15.54 29.86 -7.05
C THR A 316 -14.66 29.34 -5.92
N GLU A 317 -13.38 29.12 -6.20
CA GLU A 317 -12.38 28.72 -5.21
C GLU A 317 -11.61 29.93 -4.68
N THR A 318 -11.21 29.85 -3.40
CA THR A 318 -10.34 30.84 -2.76
C THR A 318 -8.92 30.31 -2.69
N MET A 319 -7.93 31.12 -3.05
CA MET A 319 -6.51 30.78 -3.00
C MET A 319 -5.90 31.13 -1.64
N ALA A 320 -4.71 30.60 -1.35
CA ALA A 320 -3.97 30.82 -0.11
C ALA A 320 -3.59 32.30 0.10
N ASP A 321 -3.41 33.07 -0.98
CA ASP A 321 -3.14 34.52 -0.96
C ASP A 321 -4.42 35.37 -0.78
N GLY A 322 -5.59 34.75 -0.66
CA GLY A 322 -6.87 35.42 -0.52
C GLY A 322 -7.56 35.80 -1.84
N SER A 323 -6.89 35.61 -2.99
CA SER A 323 -7.53 35.79 -4.29
C SER A 323 -8.61 34.72 -4.54
N THR A 324 -9.52 34.98 -5.48
CA THR A 324 -10.56 34.01 -5.88
C THR A 324 -10.55 33.76 -7.38
N ALA A 325 -10.93 32.57 -7.79
CA ALA A 325 -11.08 32.22 -9.20
C ALA A 325 -12.28 31.28 -9.40
N LYS A 326 -13.03 31.51 -10.49
CA LYS A 326 -14.03 30.55 -10.95
C LYS A 326 -13.33 29.36 -11.57
N VAL A 327 -13.71 28.15 -11.16
CA VAL A 327 -13.20 26.90 -11.73
C VAL A 327 -13.90 26.64 -13.06
N ASP A 328 -13.44 27.31 -14.11
CA ASP A 328 -13.83 27.04 -15.49
C ASP A 328 -12.79 26.16 -16.21
N GLU A 329 -12.98 25.94 -17.50
CA GLU A 329 -12.04 25.13 -18.29
C GLU A 329 -10.64 25.75 -18.36
N ALA A 330 -10.55 27.08 -18.50
CA ALA A 330 -9.26 27.78 -18.53
C ALA A 330 -8.52 27.63 -17.19
N TYR A 331 -9.24 27.75 -16.08
CA TYR A 331 -8.72 27.48 -14.74
C TYR A 331 -8.18 26.05 -14.63
N LEU A 332 -8.96 25.03 -14.99
CA LEU A 332 -8.53 23.63 -14.87
C LEU A 332 -7.31 23.34 -15.75
N ARG A 333 -7.29 23.82 -17.00
CA ARG A 333 -6.15 23.63 -17.90
C ARG A 333 -4.88 24.28 -17.35
N ALA A 334 -4.97 25.53 -16.89
CA ALA A 334 -3.84 26.25 -16.32
C ALA A 334 -3.34 25.59 -15.03
N PHE A 335 -4.25 25.16 -14.15
CA PHE A 335 -3.90 24.56 -12.87
C PHE A 335 -3.29 23.16 -13.04
N ILE A 336 -3.79 22.32 -13.96
CA ILE A 336 -3.22 21.00 -14.22
C ILE A 336 -1.80 21.12 -14.81
N ARG A 337 -1.58 22.10 -15.71
CA ARG A 337 -0.27 22.33 -16.31
C ARG A 337 0.72 22.95 -15.32
N ASN A 338 0.28 23.86 -14.46
CA ASN A 338 1.15 24.54 -13.50
C ASN A 338 0.51 24.58 -12.09
N PRO A 339 0.48 23.44 -11.39
CA PRO A 339 -0.29 23.29 -10.15
C PRO A 339 0.28 24.05 -8.95
N THR A 340 1.54 24.49 -9.03
CA THR A 340 2.19 25.27 -7.97
C THR A 340 2.07 26.77 -8.18
N ALA A 341 1.58 27.23 -9.34
CA ALA A 341 1.41 28.66 -9.62
C ALA A 341 0.31 29.31 -8.76
N ARG A 342 -0.66 28.52 -8.29
CA ARG A 342 -1.73 28.96 -7.39
C ARG A 342 -2.03 27.85 -6.40
N VAL A 343 -2.29 28.21 -5.14
CA VAL A 343 -2.58 27.23 -4.09
C VAL A 343 -3.99 27.45 -3.59
N VAL A 344 -4.85 26.45 -3.71
CA VAL A 344 -6.21 26.53 -3.16
C VAL A 344 -6.12 26.56 -1.62
N LYS A 345 -6.84 27.48 -0.99
CA LYS A 345 -6.83 27.66 0.46
C LYS A 345 -7.22 26.34 1.15
N GLY A 346 -6.40 25.90 2.10
CA GLY A 346 -6.61 24.63 2.82
C GLY A 346 -5.89 23.42 2.21
N PHE A 347 -5.20 23.57 1.07
CA PHE A 347 -4.38 22.52 0.46
C PHE A 347 -2.92 22.93 0.36
N SER A 348 -2.01 21.95 0.39
CA SER A 348 -0.57 22.18 0.21
C SER A 348 -0.18 22.16 -1.28
N PRO A 349 0.85 22.92 -1.72
CA PRO A 349 1.30 22.99 -3.11
C PRO A 349 2.14 21.76 -3.51
N ILE A 350 1.52 20.59 -3.51
CA ILE A 350 2.20 19.30 -3.69
C ILE A 350 1.71 18.50 -4.90
N MET A 351 0.73 19.02 -5.64
CA MET A 351 0.28 18.38 -6.87
C MET A 351 1.45 18.41 -7.87
N PRO A 352 1.89 17.24 -8.39
CA PRO A 352 3.07 17.18 -9.25
C PRO A 352 2.77 17.78 -10.62
N HIS A 353 3.82 18.24 -11.31
CA HIS A 353 3.71 18.73 -12.67
C HIS A 353 3.43 17.56 -13.62
N PHE A 354 2.34 17.64 -14.38
CA PHE A 354 2.00 16.65 -15.40
C PHE A 354 2.24 17.26 -16.79
N ASP A 355 3.15 16.67 -17.55
CA ASP A 355 3.33 17.02 -18.97
C ASP A 355 2.35 16.17 -19.80
N LEU A 356 1.18 16.74 -20.04
CA LEU A 356 0.06 16.11 -20.75
C LEU A 356 -0.06 16.67 -22.16
N SER A 357 -0.32 15.77 -23.11
CA SER A 357 -0.76 16.15 -24.45
C SER A 357 -2.08 16.94 -24.39
N GLU A 358 -2.36 17.75 -25.42
CA GLU A 358 -3.61 18.51 -25.50
C GLU A 358 -4.85 17.61 -25.49
N GLN A 359 -4.75 16.40 -26.04
CA GLN A 359 -5.84 15.42 -26.06
C GLN A 359 -6.10 14.83 -24.67
N GLU A 360 -5.05 14.43 -23.95
CA GLU A 360 -5.16 13.93 -22.57
C GLU A 360 -5.73 15.00 -21.63
N LEU A 361 -5.23 16.25 -21.75
CA LEU A 361 -5.72 17.36 -20.95
C LEU A 361 -7.22 17.63 -21.21
N THR A 362 -7.63 17.60 -22.47
CA THR A 362 -9.04 17.80 -22.85
C THR A 362 -9.94 16.70 -22.30
N ALA A 363 -9.51 15.43 -22.36
CA ALA A 363 -10.26 14.32 -21.78
C ALA A 363 -10.36 14.42 -20.24
N LEU A 364 -9.27 14.77 -19.56
CA LEU A 364 -9.25 14.97 -18.10
C LEU A 364 -10.20 16.09 -17.67
N VAL A 365 -10.16 17.24 -18.35
CA VAL A 365 -11.07 18.36 -18.07
C VAL A 365 -12.53 17.96 -18.31
N ALA A 366 -12.83 17.20 -19.37
CA ALA A 366 -14.17 16.68 -19.63
C ALA A 366 -14.67 15.77 -18.49
N TYR A 367 -13.80 14.92 -17.94
CA TYR A 367 -14.13 14.09 -16.79
C TYR A 367 -14.42 14.90 -15.53
N ILE A 368 -13.58 15.89 -15.19
CA ILE A 368 -13.78 16.78 -14.03
C ILE A 368 -15.10 17.54 -14.18
N LYS A 369 -15.39 18.07 -15.38
CA LYS A 369 -16.64 18.77 -15.69
C LYS A 369 -17.85 17.87 -15.49
N ALA A 370 -17.77 16.59 -15.87
CA ALA A 370 -18.86 15.64 -15.66
C ALA A 370 -19.15 15.36 -14.17
N GLN A 371 -18.19 15.56 -13.27
CA GLN A 371 -18.40 15.48 -11.82
C GLN A 371 -19.08 16.74 -11.23
N GLY A 372 -19.18 17.82 -12.01
CA GLY A 372 -19.75 19.10 -11.60
C GLY A 372 -21.25 19.27 -11.89
N ALA A 373 -21.85 18.42 -12.73
CA ALA A 373 -23.27 18.54 -13.06
C ALA A 373 -24.16 18.01 -11.91
N PRO A 374 -25.27 18.68 -11.58
CA PRO A 374 -26.30 18.07 -10.73
C PRO A 374 -26.84 16.80 -11.43
N PRO A 375 -27.35 15.80 -10.69
CA PRO A 375 -28.10 14.72 -11.33
C PRO A 375 -29.20 15.35 -12.21
N PRO A 376 -29.45 14.80 -13.41
CA PRO A 376 -30.47 15.36 -14.30
C PRO A 376 -31.78 15.47 -13.52
N ALA A 377 -32.35 16.69 -13.50
CA ALA A 377 -33.64 16.93 -12.86
C ALA A 377 -34.65 15.96 -13.46
N SER A 378 -35.26 15.12 -12.62
CA SER A 378 -36.41 14.33 -13.04
C SER A 378 -37.43 15.31 -13.57
N THR A 379 -37.73 15.24 -14.87
CA THR A 379 -38.85 15.94 -15.47
C THR A 379 -40.09 15.52 -14.72
N ALA A 380 -40.53 16.39 -13.81
CA ALA A 380 -41.84 16.30 -13.20
C ALA A 380 -42.85 16.32 -14.35
N ALA A 381 -43.49 15.19 -14.58
CA ALA A 381 -44.74 15.17 -15.31
C ALA A 381 -45.75 16.01 -14.49
N GLN A 382 -46.27 17.05 -15.11
CA GLN A 382 -47.47 17.76 -14.69
C GLN A 382 -48.41 17.85 -15.88
N PRO A 383 -49.74 17.91 -15.67
CA PRO A 383 -50.55 17.26 -14.64
C PRO A 383 -51.23 15.98 -15.15
#